data_AF-A0A8I3NSG4-F1
#
_entry.id   AF-A0A8I3NSG4-F1
#
_cell.length_a   1.000
_cell.length_b   1.000
_cell.length_c   1.000
_cell.angle_alpha   90.00
_cell.angle_beta   90.00
_cell.angle_gamma   90.00
#
_symmetry.space_group_name_H-M   'P 1'
#
loop_
_entity.id
_entity.type
_entity.pdbx_description
1 polymer ?
#
loop_
_entity_poly.entity_id
_entity_poly.type
_entity_poly.pdbx_seq_one_letter_code
_entity_poly.pdbx_strand_id
1 'polypeptide(L)' 'MAANATTNPSQLLPLELDVTEFEITPEGRRITKLDQILLNGNNITRLVPGGEGPEV' A
#
# COMPACT_ATOMS: atom_id res chain seq x y z
N MET A 1 25.56 14.48 -28.81
CA MET A 1 24.37 13.73 -28.38
C MET A 1 24.00 14.21 -26.98
N ALA A 2 22.96 15.04 -26.85
CA ALA A 2 22.51 15.56 -25.57
C ALA A 2 21.22 14.83 -25.18
N ALA A 3 21.19 14.28 -23.96
CA ALA A 3 20.02 13.63 -23.39
C ALA A 3 18.94 14.69 -23.11
N ASN A 4 17.79 14.59 -23.79
CA ASN A 4 16.60 15.33 -23.40
C ASN A 4 15.74 14.42 -22.51
N ALA A 5 15.93 14.51 -21.21
CA ALA A 5 15.01 13.94 -20.23
C ALA A 5 14.19 15.09 -19.62
N THR A 6 13.14 15.50 -20.33
CA THR A 6 12.06 16.29 -19.72
C THR A 6 11.15 15.30 -18.98
N THR A 7 11.54 14.88 -17.78
CA THR A 7 10.57 14.22 -16.89
C THR A 7 9.77 15.32 -16.22
N ASN A 8 8.46 15.37 -16.49
CA ASN A 8 7.58 16.38 -15.90
C ASN A 8 7.38 16.01 -14.41
N PRO A 9 7.71 16.90 -13.45
CA PRO A 9 7.57 16.60 -12.02
C PRO A 9 6.14 16.23 -11.62
N SER A 10 5.13 16.65 -12.37
CA SER A 10 3.72 16.28 -12.16
C SER A 10 3.40 14.82 -12.54
N GLN A 11 4.29 14.12 -13.25
CA GLN A 11 4.19 12.67 -13.50
C GLN A 11 4.84 11.85 -12.38
N LEU A 12 5.59 12.50 -11.50
CA LEU A 12 5.99 11.92 -10.23
C LEU A 12 4.81 12.15 -9.28
N LEU A 13 3.77 11.32 -9.42
CA LEU A 13 2.74 11.24 -8.39
C LEU A 13 3.48 11.13 -7.05
N PRO A 14 3.11 11.91 -6.01
CA PRO A 14 3.56 11.57 -4.66
C PRO A 14 3.25 10.09 -4.50
N LEU A 15 4.20 9.29 -4.01
CA LEU A 15 3.95 7.89 -3.72
C LEU A 15 2.88 7.86 -2.63
N GLU A 16 1.62 7.91 -3.03
CA GLU A 16 0.50 7.68 -2.16
C GLU A 16 0.64 6.22 -1.76
N LEU A 17 0.83 6.00 -0.46
CA LEU A 17 1.02 4.68 0.12
C LEU A 17 -0.26 3.85 -0.15
N ASP A 18 -0.29 3.13 -1.27
CA ASP A 18 -1.45 2.39 -1.78
C ASP A 18 -1.87 1.24 -0.86
N VAL A 19 -0.97 0.80 0.03
CA VAL A 19 -1.20 -0.33 0.91
C VAL A 19 -1.34 0.14 2.36
N THR A 20 -2.41 -0.32 3.01
CA THR A 20 -2.61 -0.16 4.45
C THR A 20 -2.66 -1.51 5.13
N GLU A 21 -1.67 -1.79 5.96
CA GLU A 21 -1.63 -2.98 6.80
C GLU A 21 -2.32 -2.69 8.13
N PHE A 22 -3.22 -3.59 8.51
CA PHE A 22 -3.89 -3.59 9.80
C PHE A 22 -3.51 -4.86 10.55
N GLU A 23 -2.89 -4.69 11.71
CA GLU A 23 -2.59 -5.77 12.63
C GLU A 23 -3.49 -5.61 13.86
N ILE A 24 -4.20 -6.69 14.20
CA ILE A 24 -5.06 -6.75 15.39
C ILE A 24 -4.29 -7.54 16.46
N THR A 25 -3.89 -6.88 17.53
CA THR A 25 -3.23 -7.48 18.70
C THR A 25 -4.13 -7.38 19.93
N PRO A 26 -3.87 -8.15 21.00
CA PRO A 26 -4.59 -8.01 22.27
C PRO A 26 -4.51 -6.59 22.88
N GLU A 27 -3.43 -5.86 22.61
CA GLU A 27 -3.17 -4.50 23.07
C GLU A 27 -3.87 -3.43 22.21
N GLY A 28 -4.39 -3.81 21.04
CA GLY A 28 -5.14 -2.94 20.16
C GLY A 28 -4.77 -3.13 18.69
N ARG A 29 -4.98 -2.08 17.89
CA ARG A 29 -4.75 -2.11 16.43
C ARG A 29 -3.52 -1.32 16.06
N ARG A 30 -2.63 -1.93 15.29
CA ARG A 30 -1.50 -1.24 14.64
C ARG A 30 -1.82 -1.02 13.16
N ILE A 31 -1.56 0.20 12.69
CA ILE A 31 -1.78 0.61 11.30
C ILE A 31 -0.45 1.03 10.71
N THR A 32 -0.09 0.43 9.58
CA THR A 32 1.14 0.77 8.84
C THR A 32 0.77 1.09 7.39
N LYS A 33 1.30 2.19 6.87
CA LYS A 33 1.15 2.59 5.46
C LYS A 33 2.41 2.19 4.70
N LEU A 34 2.23 1.53 3.56
CA LEU A 34 3.30 0.97 2.74
C LEU A 34 3.07 1.34 1.27
N ASP A 35 4.14 1.61 0.53
CA ASP A 35 4.04 1.99 -0.90
C ASP A 35 3.67 0.76 -1.72
N GLN A 36 4.35 -0.35 -1.42
CA GLN A 36 4.15 -1.63 -2.07
C GLN A 36 4.55 -2.76 -1.11
N ILE A 37 3.90 -3.91 -1.26
CA ILE A 37 4.29 -5.15 -0.60
C ILE A 37 4.23 -6.33 -1.56
N LEU A 38 5.01 -7.37 -1.26
CA LEU A 38 4.79 -8.72 -1.77
C LEU A 38 4.09 -9.54 -0.69
N LEU A 39 2.82 -9.84 -0.88
CA LEU A 39 2.03 -10.61 0.07
C LEU A 39 2.23 -12.11 -0.13
N ASN A 40 2.55 -12.83 0.94
CA ASN A 40 2.68 -14.29 0.90
C ASN A 40 1.29 -14.94 0.81
N GLY A 41 0.99 -15.57 -0.33
CA GLY A 41 -0.28 -16.24 -0.60
C GLY A 41 -0.64 -17.37 0.37
N ASN A 42 0.34 -17.99 1.05
CA ASN A 42 0.09 -19.11 1.95
C ASN A 42 -0.70 -18.72 3.21
N ASN A 43 -0.64 -17.46 3.61
CA ASN A 43 -1.30 -16.96 4.83
C ASN A 43 -2.64 -16.27 4.55
N ILE A 44 -3.09 -16.23 3.28
CA ILE A 44 -4.32 -15.53 2.90
C ILE A 44 -5.51 -16.45 3.12
N THR A 45 -6.37 -16.10 4.08
CA THR A 45 -7.63 -16.82 4.30
C THR A 45 -8.75 -16.36 3.36
N ARG A 46 -8.81 -15.05 3.04
CA ARG A 46 -9.86 -14.46 2.20
C ARG A 46 -9.38 -13.19 1.51
N LEU A 47 -9.89 -12.95 0.30
CA LEU A 47 -9.83 -11.66 -0.39
C LEU A 47 -11.26 -11.07 -0.48
N VAL A 48 -11.40 -9.79 -0.17
CA VAL A 48 -12.67 -9.06 -0.25
C VAL A 48 -12.49 -7.91 -1.24
N PRO A 49 -13.03 -7.99 -2.47
CA PRO A 49 -12.94 -6.90 -3.43
C PRO A 49 -13.68 -5.65 -2.94
N GLY A 50 -13.08 -4.47 -3.10
CA GLY A 50 -13.69 -3.19 -2.76
C GLY A 50 -13.82 -2.89 -1.25
N GLY A 51 -13.14 -3.64 -0.37
CA GLY A 51 -13.13 -3.36 1.06
C GLY A 51 -12.28 -2.12 1.40
N GLU A 52 -12.73 -1.34 2.39
CA GLU A 52 -12.01 -0.15 2.90
C GLU A 52 -11.04 -0.48 4.04
N GLY A 53 -11.00 -1.76 4.44
CA GLY A 53 -10.30 -2.23 5.65
C GLY A 53 -11.29 -2.56 6.77
N PRO A 54 -10.82 -3.18 7.86
CA PRO A 54 -11.68 -3.54 8.98
C PRO A 54 -12.13 -2.30 9.78
N GLU A 55 -13.45 -2.09 9.85
CA GLU A 55 -14.10 -1.25 10.85
C GLU A 55 -14.17 -2.07 12.14
N VAL A 56 -13.38 -1.67 13.14
CA VAL A 56 -13.27 -2.21 14.54
C VAL A 56 -14.13 -3.42 14.91
#